data_AF-A0A8C8XRL2-F1
#
_entry.id   AF-A0A8C8XRL2-F1
#
_cell.length_a   1.000
_cell.length_b   1.000
_cell.length_c   1.000
_cell.angle_alpha   90.00
_cell.angle_beta   90.00
_cell.angle_gamma   90.00
#
_symmetry.space_group_name_H-M   'P 1'
#
loop_
_entity.id
_entity.type
_entity.pdbx_description
1 polymer ?
#
loop_
_entity_poly.entity_id
_entity_poly.type
_entity_poly.pdbx_seq_one_letter_code
_entity_poly.pdbx_strand_id
1 'polypeptide(L)'
;IVGFWREAGVASSQNLALKTPKRLQALFLTLSGDELTGKAAYDSSGSCETGKIVGSEIDVLGRSAFPGHRETHVIGTDYEQDAILRVSLHQGQDFHVLKYFTRTLEDEYGPGFWRFRELTTDIGLYLVARHGRCAKLLKDELI
;
A
#
# COMPACT_ATOMS: atom_id res chain seq x y z
N ILE A 1 3.69 -11.40 -6.85
CA ILE A 1 3.69 -9.91 -6.85
C ILE A 1 2.63 -9.32 -7.78
N VAL A 2 2.55 -9.74 -9.05
CA VAL A 2 1.63 -9.21 -10.06
C VAL A 2 0.15 -9.37 -9.63
N GLY A 3 -0.71 -8.46 -10.11
CA GLY A 3 -2.16 -8.49 -9.90
C GLY A 3 -2.67 -7.41 -8.96
N PHE A 4 -3.93 -7.57 -8.52
CA PHE A 4 -4.63 -6.63 -7.65
C PHE A 4 -4.15 -6.72 -6.19
N TRP A 5 -4.08 -5.57 -5.53
CA TRP A 5 -3.76 -5.38 -4.12
C TRP A 5 -4.58 -4.21 -3.55
N ARG A 6 -5.34 -4.45 -2.48
CA ARG A 6 -6.05 -3.41 -1.73
C ARG A 6 -5.23 -3.00 -0.51
N GLU A 7 -5.06 -1.70 -0.28
CA GLU A 7 -4.55 -1.19 1.00
C GLU A 7 -5.65 -1.34 2.06
N ALA A 8 -5.49 -2.31 2.95
CA ALA A 8 -6.47 -2.62 4.00
C ALA A 8 -6.08 -2.05 5.37
N GLY A 9 -4.81 -1.74 5.61
CA GLY A 9 -4.34 -1.19 6.89
C GLY A 9 -3.20 -0.18 6.72
N VAL A 10 -3.18 0.84 7.57
CA VAL A 10 -2.07 1.81 7.65
C VAL A 10 -1.76 2.13 9.11
N ALA A 11 -0.48 2.20 9.45
CA ALA A 11 0.03 2.61 10.75
C ALA A 11 1.23 3.55 10.60
N SER A 12 1.31 4.59 11.42
CA SER A 12 2.39 5.58 11.34
C SER A 12 2.48 6.41 12.62
N SER A 13 3.68 6.52 13.20
CA SER A 13 3.92 7.41 14.35
C SER A 13 3.63 8.89 14.06
N GLN A 14 3.37 9.27 12.80
CA GLN A 14 2.98 10.60 12.38
C GLN A 14 1.59 10.60 11.73
N ASN A 15 0.67 11.42 12.25
CA ASN A 15 -0.72 11.53 11.76
C ASN A 15 -0.80 12.13 10.33
N LEU A 16 0.22 12.88 9.90
CA LEU A 16 0.28 13.50 8.56
C LEU A 16 0.17 12.47 7.43
N ALA A 17 0.75 11.27 7.60
CA ALA A 17 0.68 10.20 6.61
C ALA A 17 -0.74 9.67 6.38
N LEU A 18 -1.62 9.84 7.38
CA LEU A 18 -2.95 9.24 7.42
C LEU A 18 -4.03 10.21 6.95
N LYS A 19 -3.73 11.53 7.01
CA LYS A 19 -4.57 12.64 6.57
C LYS A 19 -4.16 13.19 5.20
N THR A 20 -3.51 12.38 4.36
CA THR A 20 -3.19 12.81 3.00
C THR A 20 -4.48 13.04 2.19
N PRO A 21 -4.61 14.17 1.48
CA PRO A 21 -5.80 14.47 0.67
C PRO A 21 -5.99 13.49 -0.49
N LYS A 22 -4.92 12.83 -0.94
CA LYS A 22 -4.92 11.79 -1.97
C LYS A 22 -4.44 10.47 -1.39
N ARG A 23 -5.38 9.66 -0.90
CA ARG A 23 -5.09 8.40 -0.19
C ARG A 23 -5.14 7.22 -1.14
N LEU A 24 -4.09 6.40 -1.15
CA LEU A 24 -4.09 5.14 -1.91
C LEU A 24 -5.15 4.17 -1.34
N GLN A 25 -5.93 3.52 -2.20
CA GLN A 25 -6.85 2.44 -1.79
C GLN A 25 -6.51 1.10 -2.44
N ALA A 26 -5.97 1.09 -3.66
CA ALA A 26 -5.56 -0.14 -4.33
C ALA A 26 -4.49 0.09 -5.39
N LEU A 27 -3.84 -1.01 -5.73
CA LEU A 27 -2.84 -1.15 -6.78
C LEU A 27 -3.24 -2.34 -7.65
N PHE A 28 -2.97 -2.21 -8.95
CA PHE A 28 -2.90 -3.33 -9.86
C PHE A 28 -1.53 -3.31 -10.50
N LEU A 29 -0.71 -4.28 -10.16
CA LEU A 29 0.67 -4.36 -10.61
C LEU A 29 0.75 -5.29 -11.82
N THR A 30 1.48 -4.85 -12.83
CA THR A 30 1.78 -5.58 -14.06
C THR A 30 3.29 -5.66 -14.24
N LEU A 31 3.78 -6.82 -14.66
CA LEU A 31 5.19 -7.00 -14.98
C LEU A 31 5.35 -6.97 -16.49
N SER A 32 6.24 -6.10 -17.00
CA SER A 32 6.56 -5.99 -18.41
C SER A 32 8.08 -6.08 -18.57
N GLY A 33 8.58 -7.28 -18.87
CA GLY A 33 10.02 -7.55 -18.77
C GLY A 33 10.48 -7.43 -17.32
N ASP A 34 11.51 -6.63 -17.06
CA ASP A 34 12.03 -6.35 -15.72
C ASP A 34 11.37 -5.12 -15.06
N GLU A 35 10.46 -4.44 -15.76
CA GLU A 35 9.77 -3.26 -15.23
C GLU A 35 8.44 -3.62 -14.57
N LEU A 36 8.31 -3.24 -13.29
CA LEU A 36 7.04 -3.30 -12.57
C LEU A 36 6.26 -2.01 -12.81
N THR A 37 5.24 -2.12 -13.65
CA THR A 37 4.27 -1.06 -13.89
C THR A 37 3.01 -1.31 -13.07
N GLY A 38 2.18 -0.28 -12.88
CA GLY A 38 0.91 -0.49 -12.23
C GLY A 38 -0.08 0.64 -12.41
N LYS A 39 -1.33 0.35 -12.09
CA LYS A 39 -2.38 1.34 -11.88
C LYS A 39 -2.67 1.44 -10.40
N ALA A 40 -2.82 2.64 -9.88
CA ALA A 40 -3.30 2.90 -8.54
C ALA A 40 -4.67 3.54 -8.57
N ALA A 41 -5.49 3.20 -7.58
CA ALA A 41 -6.69 3.93 -7.25
C ALA A 41 -6.49 4.70 -5.95
N TYR A 42 -6.87 5.96 -6.00
CA TYR A 42 -6.79 6.90 -4.90
C TYR A 42 -8.19 7.41 -4.55
N ASP A 43 -8.36 7.69 -3.28
CA ASP A 43 -9.45 8.46 -2.72
C ASP A 43 -8.96 9.88 -2.49
N SER A 44 -9.48 10.78 -3.32
CA SER A 44 -9.17 12.20 -3.35
C SER A 44 -10.37 12.95 -2.78
N SER A 45 -10.39 13.12 -1.46
CA SER A 45 -11.48 13.79 -0.74
C SER A 45 -12.89 13.23 -1.05
N GLY A 46 -13.02 11.91 -1.22
CA GLY A 46 -14.27 11.23 -1.53
C GLY A 46 -14.49 10.92 -3.01
N SER A 47 -13.67 11.48 -3.90
CA SER A 47 -13.66 11.17 -5.33
C SER A 47 -12.63 10.09 -5.64
N CYS A 48 -12.97 9.15 -6.53
CA CYS A 48 -12.05 8.11 -6.96
C CYS A 48 -11.24 8.57 -8.17
N GLU A 49 -9.92 8.58 -8.01
CA GLU A 49 -8.98 8.90 -9.07
C GLU A 49 -8.10 7.69 -9.36
N THR A 50 -7.88 7.37 -10.63
CA THR A 50 -6.89 6.37 -11.04
C THR A 50 -5.64 7.06 -11.58
N GLY A 51 -4.47 6.47 -11.32
CA GLY A 51 -3.20 6.99 -11.79
C GLY A 51 -2.27 5.86 -12.17
N LYS A 52 -1.37 6.10 -13.14
CA LYS A 52 -0.29 5.16 -13.43
C LYS A 52 0.80 5.30 -12.39
N ILE A 53 1.31 4.18 -11.91
CA ILE A 53 2.52 4.10 -11.12
C ILE A 53 3.54 3.36 -11.95
N VAL A 54 4.73 3.93 -12.05
CA VAL A 54 5.91 3.27 -12.59
C VAL A 54 6.86 3.16 -11.41
N GLY A 55 7.14 1.93 -10.97
CA GLY A 55 8.19 1.66 -10.00
C GLY A 55 9.47 1.31 -10.77
N SER A 56 10.61 1.81 -10.32
CA SER A 56 11.89 1.25 -10.76
C SER A 56 12.12 -0.07 -10.02
N GLU A 57 12.74 -1.02 -10.73
CA GLU A 57 13.26 -2.32 -10.32
C GLU A 57 13.07 -2.71 -8.84
N ILE A 58 12.37 -3.83 -8.59
CA ILE A 58 12.39 -4.50 -7.30
C ILE A 58 13.77 -5.15 -7.16
N ASP A 59 14.64 -4.60 -6.33
CA ASP A 59 15.89 -5.28 -5.98
C ASP A 59 15.56 -6.62 -5.28
N VAL A 60 16.47 -7.59 -5.31
CA VAL A 60 16.35 -8.96 -4.77
C VAL A 60 15.88 -8.98 -3.30
N LEU A 61 15.97 -7.84 -2.61
CA LEU A 61 15.54 -7.59 -1.23
C LEU A 61 14.11 -7.01 -1.08
N GLY A 62 13.32 -6.92 -2.15
CA GLY A 62 11.96 -6.34 -2.10
C GLY A 62 11.95 -4.82 -1.90
N ARG A 63 13.04 -4.14 -2.28
CA ARG A 63 13.21 -2.68 -2.19
C ARG A 63 12.83 -2.06 -3.53
N SER A 64 11.93 -1.08 -3.51
CA SER A 64 11.56 -0.30 -4.71
C SER A 64 11.50 1.19 -4.41
N ALA A 65 12.06 1.97 -5.33
CA ALA A 65 12.01 3.43 -5.29
C ALA A 65 10.86 3.92 -6.15
N PHE A 66 9.95 4.69 -5.55
CA PHE A 66 8.87 5.35 -6.27
C PHE A 66 9.15 6.86 -6.34
N PRO A 67 8.75 7.55 -7.41
CA PRO A 67 8.95 9.00 -7.53
C PRO A 67 8.37 9.76 -6.33
N GLY A 68 9.15 10.72 -5.80
CA GLY A 68 8.74 11.59 -4.67
C GLY A 68 9.48 11.40 -3.35
N HIS A 69 10.76 10.98 -3.36
CA HIS A 69 11.58 10.75 -2.15
C HIS A 69 11.00 9.72 -1.17
N ARG A 70 10.45 8.63 -1.73
CA ARG A 70 9.86 7.54 -0.95
C ARG A 70 10.58 6.24 -1.27
N GLU A 71 10.99 5.56 -0.22
CA GLU A 71 11.58 4.23 -0.33
C GLU A 71 10.58 3.21 0.23
N THR A 72 10.32 2.14 -0.52
CA THR A 72 9.40 1.08 -0.10
C THR A 72 10.14 -0.23 0.08
N HIS A 73 9.96 -0.86 1.24
CA HIS A 73 10.46 -2.19 1.55
C HIS A 73 9.31 -3.12 1.86
N VAL A 74 9.32 -4.30 1.24
CA VAL A 74 8.44 -5.39 1.64
C VAL A 74 9.02 -6.05 2.89
N ILE A 75 8.31 -6.00 4.02
CA ILE A 75 8.80 -6.55 5.31
C ILE A 75 8.10 -7.84 5.73
N GLY A 76 6.99 -8.19 5.09
CA GLY A 76 6.33 -9.47 5.29
C GLY A 76 5.32 -9.69 4.18
N THR A 77 5.36 -10.83 3.51
CA THR A 77 4.39 -11.18 2.46
C THR A 77 4.50 -12.66 2.19
N ASP A 78 3.38 -13.26 1.82
CA ASP A 78 3.34 -14.59 1.19
C ASP A 78 3.13 -14.49 -0.33
N TYR A 79 2.98 -13.28 -0.87
CA TYR A 79 2.59 -12.93 -2.24
C TYR A 79 1.27 -13.52 -2.76
N GLU A 80 0.61 -14.36 -1.98
CA GLU A 80 -0.63 -15.07 -2.29
C GLU A 80 -1.83 -14.38 -1.67
N GLN A 81 -1.74 -13.97 -0.41
CA GLN A 81 -2.85 -13.40 0.36
C GLN A 81 -2.58 -11.96 0.76
N ASP A 82 -1.37 -11.69 1.27
CA ASP A 82 -1.06 -10.41 1.88
C ASP A 82 0.36 -9.90 1.66
N ALA A 83 0.53 -8.60 1.90
CA ALA A 83 1.83 -7.95 1.93
C ALA A 83 1.82 -6.80 2.94
N ILE A 84 2.90 -6.67 3.71
CA ILE A 84 3.20 -5.59 4.62
C ILE A 84 4.40 -4.83 4.07
N LEU A 85 4.19 -3.55 3.81
CA LEU A 85 5.20 -2.64 3.28
C LEU A 85 5.59 -1.64 4.36
N ARG A 86 6.90 -1.35 4.44
CA ARG A 86 7.44 -0.18 5.13
C ARG A 86 7.76 0.87 4.08
N VAL A 87 7.13 2.03 4.19
CA VAL A 87 7.38 3.19 3.32
C VAL A 87 8.11 4.24 4.12
N SER A 88 9.38 4.49 3.81
CA SER A 88 10.18 5.57 4.37
C SER A 88 9.90 6.85 3.59
N LEU A 89 9.58 7.92 4.31
CA LEU A 89 9.30 9.25 3.78
C LEU A 89 10.39 10.22 4.25
N HIS A 90 11.12 10.79 3.29
CA HIS A 90 12.11 11.82 3.56
C HIS A 90 11.46 13.21 3.38
N GLN A 91 10.87 13.76 4.44
CA GLN A 91 10.25 15.09 4.43
C GLN A 91 10.69 15.92 5.65
N GLY A 92 11.94 16.39 5.61
CA GLY A 92 12.56 17.16 6.70
C GLY A 92 13.01 16.30 7.89
N GLN A 93 12.15 15.40 8.37
CA GLN A 93 12.49 14.34 9.30
C GLN A 93 12.09 12.99 8.70
N ASP A 94 12.98 12.00 8.84
CA ASP A 94 12.72 10.65 8.34
C ASP A 94 11.73 9.94 9.27
N PHE A 95 10.60 9.54 8.70
CA PHE A 95 9.65 8.67 9.38
C PHE A 95 9.14 7.59 8.43
N HIS A 96 8.58 6.53 8.99
CA HIS A 96 8.09 5.40 8.22
C HIS A 96 6.61 5.18 8.44
N VAL A 97 5.96 4.67 7.41
CA VAL A 97 4.56 4.26 7.40
C VAL A 97 4.53 2.77 7.11
N LEU A 98 3.86 2.01 7.97
CA LEU A 98 3.56 0.61 7.67
C LEU A 98 2.21 0.53 6.96
N LYS A 99 2.16 -0.23 5.87
CA LYS A 99 0.95 -0.45 5.07
C LYS A 99 0.71 -1.94 4.92
N TYR A 100 -0.53 -2.36 5.12
CA TYR A 100 -0.99 -3.71 4.91
C TYR A 100 -1.86 -3.78 3.65
N PHE A 101 -1.50 -4.71 2.77
CA PHE A 101 -2.18 -4.99 1.52
C PHE A 101 -2.74 -6.42 1.52
N THR A 102 -3.90 -6.59 0.90
CA THR A 102 -4.54 -7.89 0.70
C THR A 102 -5.00 -8.04 -0.76
N ARG A 103 -5.11 -9.27 -1.25
CA ARG A 103 -5.69 -9.57 -2.57
C ARG A 103 -7.20 -9.41 -2.65
N THR A 104 -7.90 -9.38 -1.51
CA THR A 104 -9.36 -9.39 -1.47
C THR A 104 -9.95 -8.02 -1.15
N LEU A 105 -11.23 -7.84 -1.50
CA LEU A 105 -11.98 -6.63 -1.12
C LEU A 105 -12.64 -6.78 0.26
N GLU A 106 -12.88 -8.02 0.69
CA GLU A 106 -13.79 -8.36 1.80
C GLU A 106 -13.03 -8.64 3.11
N ASP A 107 -11.76 -9.03 3.04
CA ASP A 107 -11.03 -9.46 4.23
C ASP A 107 -10.42 -8.25 4.97
N GLU A 108 -11.08 -7.84 6.05
CA GLU A 108 -10.61 -6.77 6.94
C GLU A 108 -9.82 -7.30 8.15
N TYR A 109 -9.88 -8.61 8.45
CA TYR A 109 -9.36 -9.18 9.72
C TYR A 109 -8.70 -10.56 9.58
N GLY A 110 -8.24 -10.93 8.39
CA GLY A 110 -7.51 -12.18 8.15
C GLY A 110 -6.18 -12.32 8.92
N PRO A 111 -5.53 -13.48 8.86
CA PRO A 111 -4.28 -13.75 9.59
C PRO A 111 -3.18 -12.71 9.36
N GLY A 112 -3.04 -12.22 8.12
CA GLY A 112 -2.11 -11.14 7.76
C GLY A 112 -2.36 -9.84 8.50
N PHE A 113 -3.63 -9.50 8.76
CA PHE A 113 -4.00 -8.30 9.50
C PHE A 113 -3.62 -8.40 10.98
N TRP A 114 -3.73 -9.60 11.58
CA TRP A 114 -3.27 -9.82 12.95
C TRP A 114 -1.77 -9.63 13.08
N ARG A 115 -0.98 -10.18 12.15
CA ARG A 115 0.46 -9.95 12.09
C ARG A 115 0.81 -8.47 11.92
N PHE A 116 0.07 -7.77 11.07
CA PHE A 116 0.23 -6.32 10.91
C PHE A 116 -0.07 -5.56 12.22
N ARG A 117 -1.12 -5.95 12.94
CA ARG A 117 -1.46 -5.37 14.24
C ARG A 117 -0.37 -5.61 15.29
N GLU A 118 0.18 -6.81 15.35
CA GLU A 118 1.32 -7.11 16.24
C GLU A 118 2.53 -6.23 15.91
N LEU A 119 2.92 -6.15 14.63
CA LEU A 119 4.04 -5.32 14.17
C LEU A 119 3.86 -3.81 14.43
N THR A 120 2.62 -3.36 14.59
CA THR A 120 2.26 -1.95 14.76
C THR A 120 1.88 -1.60 16.20
N THR A 121 1.95 -2.57 17.13
CA THR A 121 1.51 -2.37 18.52
C THR A 121 2.28 -1.26 19.22
N ASP A 122 3.59 -1.14 18.95
CA ASP A 122 4.46 -0.12 19.53
C ASP A 122 4.51 1.18 18.72
N ILE A 123 3.83 1.23 17.57
CA ILE A 123 3.74 2.43 16.74
C ILE A 123 2.67 3.33 17.38
N GLY A 124 3.12 4.16 18.32
CA GLY A 124 2.29 4.92 19.24
C GLY A 124 1.30 5.94 18.66
N LEU A 125 1.08 6.00 17.35
CA LEU A 125 -0.01 6.78 16.76
C LEU A 125 -0.66 6.00 15.60
N TYR A 126 -1.95 5.71 15.75
CA TYR A 126 -2.94 5.54 14.69
C TYR A 126 -2.81 4.35 13.70
N LEU A 127 -3.63 3.32 13.95
CA LEU A 127 -3.92 2.18 13.07
C LEU A 127 -5.34 2.33 12.49
N VAL A 128 -5.51 2.23 11.16
CA VAL A 128 -6.86 2.28 10.54
C VAL A 128 -7.04 1.20 9.50
N ALA A 129 -8.11 0.40 9.68
CA ALA A 129 -8.67 -0.45 8.63
C ALA A 129 -9.35 0.42 7.57
N ARG A 130 -9.10 0.16 6.29
CA ARG A 130 -9.56 1.00 5.18
C ARG A 130 -10.61 0.28 4.33
N HIS A 131 -11.79 0.88 4.24
CA HIS A 131 -12.80 0.49 3.27
C HIS A 131 -12.41 0.99 1.87
N GLY A 132 -12.50 0.12 0.87
CA GLY A 132 -11.94 0.34 -0.45
C GLY A 132 -12.97 0.61 -1.55
N ARG A 133 -13.71 1.72 -1.52
CA ARG A 133 -14.67 2.06 -2.59
C ARG A 133 -13.97 2.23 -3.95
N CYS A 134 -12.89 3.01 -3.99
CA CYS A 134 -12.08 3.20 -5.19
C CYS A 134 -11.28 1.94 -5.54
N ALA A 135 -10.94 1.13 -4.54
CA ALA A 135 -10.34 -0.19 -4.76
C ALA A 135 -11.30 -1.12 -5.52
N LYS A 136 -12.59 -1.11 -5.18
CA LYS A 136 -13.61 -1.87 -5.89
C LYS A 136 -13.73 -1.42 -7.34
N LEU A 137 -13.83 -0.11 -7.58
CA LEU A 137 -13.87 0.44 -8.95
C LEU A 137 -12.67 0.00 -9.78
N LEU A 138 -11.45 0.07 -9.22
CA LEU A 138 -10.26 -0.40 -9.93
C LEU A 138 -10.34 -1.89 -10.27
N LYS A 139 -10.83 -2.72 -9.34
CA LYS A 139 -10.97 -4.16 -9.59
C LYS A 139 -11.99 -4.44 -10.69
N ASP A 140 -13.12 -3.73 -10.68
CA ASP A 140 -14.19 -3.87 -11.68
C ASP A 140 -13.74 -3.39 -13.07
N GLU A 141 -12.85 -2.38 -13.17
CA GLU A 141 -12.28 -1.90 -14.45
C GLU A 141 -11.26 -2.87 -15.09
N LEU A 142 -10.79 -3.88 -14.34
CA LEU A 142 -9.70 -4.77 -14.74
C LEU A 142 -10.15 -6.21 -15.00
N ILE A 143 -11.44 -6.51 -14.76
CA ILE A 143 -12.14 -7.75 -15.12
C ILE A 143 -12.84 -7.54 -16.46
#